data_AF-A0A972VIU2-F1
#
_entry.id   AF-A0A972VIU2-F1
#
_cell.length_a   1.000
_cell.length_b   1.000
_cell.length_c   1.000
_cell.angle_alpha   90.00
_cell.angle_beta   90.00
_cell.angle_gamma   90.00
#
_symmetry.space_group_name_H-M   'P 1'
#
loop_
_entity.id
_entity.type
_entity.pdbx_description
1 polymer ?
#
loop_
_entity_poly.entity_id
_entity_poly.type
_entity_poly.pdbx_seq_one_letter_code
_entity_poly.pdbx_strand_id
1 'polypeptide(L)'
;MILECYQCASCYFEDKIASTRIEPGTISPPQPRIEFQDVLMAFVCVETYDGQEELNEAIQEFKNMADLIGQRSIVLCPNVHLSIDKAPEKQAVFLLSELEEGLAKSGFKVHCVSFGYHKKFGMECKGNVGSVVGRRFYGSPEKQFLRLLTRLGVCPREALPADLPPWAKVLSRRQLKVMSNRKEAYKVARKMLKEQLDTGNSELWTCMLFEGERQPMNDYLSELYEIIEAYPDVRIHRAMNLSVAGFSNAARFLFRKYPDVIEAGKLRIYNSSVTDIEFLLTPSEVLLAFPKKPKHAGSHAGEIAFGIYCKDVDFARNIIQWYKTFLVDGRFGWIRTESALNQVINELEEEIFQDKFQ
;
A
#
# COMPACT_ATOMS: atom_id res chain seq x y z
N MET A 1 -5.09 -11.97 -0.26
CA MET A 1 -4.27 -13.13 0.15
C MET A 1 -2.89 -13.00 -0.44
N ILE A 2 -1.84 -13.27 0.34
CA ILE A 2 -0.43 -13.18 -0.12
C ILE A 2 0.16 -14.58 -0.18
N LEU A 3 0.85 -14.87 -1.29
CA LEU A 3 1.65 -16.07 -1.50
C LEU A 3 3.11 -15.67 -1.78
N GLU A 4 4.04 -16.27 -1.06
CA GLU A 4 5.47 -16.28 -1.42
C GLU A 4 5.91 -17.72 -1.65
N CYS A 5 6.06 -18.08 -2.93
CA CYS A 5 6.35 -19.44 -3.38
C CYS A 5 7.84 -19.62 -3.69
N TYR A 6 8.38 -20.77 -3.28
CA TYR A 6 9.77 -21.18 -3.43
C TYR A 6 9.84 -22.60 -3.99
N GLN A 7 10.57 -22.78 -5.08
CA GLN A 7 10.95 -24.11 -5.54
C GLN A 7 12.13 -24.60 -4.71
N CYS A 8 11.85 -25.54 -3.81
CA CYS A 8 12.81 -26.05 -2.85
C CYS A 8 13.30 -27.43 -3.29
N ALA A 9 14.62 -27.61 -3.33
CA ALA A 9 15.24 -28.93 -3.35
C ALA A 9 14.92 -29.68 -2.05
N SER A 10 14.99 -28.98 -0.92
CA SER A 10 14.57 -29.50 0.39
C SER A 10 13.99 -28.39 1.28
N CYS A 11 13.08 -28.75 2.18
CA CYS A 11 12.71 -27.88 3.30
C CYS A 11 12.29 -28.69 4.53
N TYR A 12 12.39 -28.10 5.71
CA TYR A 12 11.91 -28.70 6.95
C TYR A 12 11.24 -27.67 7.85
N PHE A 13 10.32 -28.15 8.69
CA PHE A 13 9.62 -27.36 9.70
C PHE A 13 9.57 -28.14 11.01
N GLU A 14 9.74 -27.44 12.12
CA GLU A 14 9.69 -28.00 13.46
C GLU A 14 8.99 -27.01 14.40
N ASP A 15 7.88 -27.44 14.99
CA ASP A 15 7.17 -26.66 15.99
C ASP A 15 7.99 -26.56 17.27
N LYS A 16 8.21 -25.33 17.75
CA LYS A 16 8.96 -25.09 19.00
C LYS A 16 8.03 -24.70 20.13
N ILE A 17 7.31 -23.61 19.96
CA ILE A 17 6.49 -23.02 21.03
C ILE A 17 5.17 -22.57 20.42
N ALA A 18 4.06 -22.98 21.04
CA ALA A 18 2.74 -22.48 20.68
C ALA A 18 2.67 -20.96 20.94
N SER A 19 2.09 -20.21 20.01
CA SER A 19 1.96 -18.76 20.15
C SER A 19 1.05 -18.42 21.31
N THR A 20 1.50 -17.51 22.18
CA THR A 20 0.69 -16.94 23.27
C THR A 20 -0.12 -15.72 22.82
N ARG A 21 0.01 -15.32 21.55
CA ARG A 21 -0.59 -14.09 20.99
C ARG A 21 -1.86 -14.34 20.18
N ILE A 22 -2.30 -15.59 20.10
CA ILE A 22 -3.48 -16.00 19.33
C ILE A 22 -4.42 -16.86 20.18
N GLU A 23 -5.69 -16.91 19.81
CA GLU A 23 -6.71 -17.73 20.44
C GLU A 23 -6.27 -19.20 20.47
N PRO A 24 -6.16 -19.84 21.65
CA PRO A 24 -5.67 -21.21 21.76
C PRO A 24 -6.46 -22.23 20.92
N GLY A 25 -7.76 -22.00 20.72
CA GLY A 25 -8.61 -22.87 19.89
C GLY A 25 -8.33 -22.80 18.38
N THR A 26 -7.50 -21.87 17.93
CA THR A 26 -7.08 -21.74 16.52
C THR A 26 -5.73 -22.40 16.24
N ILE A 27 -4.99 -22.79 17.28
CA ILE A 27 -3.69 -23.43 17.17
C ILE A 27 -3.92 -24.88 16.71
N SER A 28 -3.24 -25.28 15.63
CA SER A 28 -3.31 -26.67 15.15
C SER A 28 -2.67 -27.64 16.14
N PRO A 29 -2.94 -28.95 16.06
CA PRO A 29 -2.15 -29.93 16.79
C PRO A 29 -0.65 -29.78 16.48
N PRO A 30 0.24 -29.95 17.48
CA PRO A 30 1.68 -29.81 17.27
C PRO A 30 2.17 -30.87 16.30
N GLN A 31 3.04 -30.47 15.38
CA GLN A 31 3.70 -31.37 14.45
C GLN A 31 5.16 -31.58 14.89
N PRO A 32 5.69 -32.82 14.83
CA PRO A 32 7.11 -33.05 15.02
C PRO A 32 7.92 -32.39 13.90
N ARG A 33 9.24 -32.56 13.88
CA ARG A 33 10.02 -32.16 12.70
C ARG A 33 9.53 -32.93 11.47
N ILE A 34 9.18 -32.19 10.43
CA ILE A 34 8.71 -32.71 9.14
C ILE A 34 9.62 -32.17 8.05
N GLU A 35 9.97 -33.03 7.09
CA GLU A 35 10.88 -32.70 6.00
C GLU A 35 10.25 -33.04 4.65
N PHE A 36 10.58 -32.22 3.66
CA PHE A 36 10.10 -32.35 2.31
C PHE A 36 11.26 -32.23 1.32
N GLN A 37 11.16 -32.96 0.22
CA GLN A 37 12.14 -32.99 -0.86
C GLN A 37 11.43 -32.68 -2.18
N ASP A 38 12.08 -31.90 -3.03
CA ASP A 38 11.59 -31.43 -4.34
C ASP A 38 10.13 -30.93 -4.29
N VAL A 39 9.91 -29.81 -3.61
CA VAL A 39 8.57 -29.24 -3.37
C VAL A 39 8.43 -27.81 -3.83
N LEU A 40 7.19 -27.38 -4.09
CA LEU A 40 6.86 -25.96 -4.11
C LEU A 40 6.38 -25.57 -2.70
N MET A 41 7.23 -24.88 -1.95
CA MET A 41 6.86 -24.35 -0.64
C MET A 41 6.23 -22.97 -0.81
N ALA A 42 5.08 -22.72 -0.21
CA ALA A 42 4.40 -21.43 -0.25
C ALA A 42 4.18 -20.91 1.17
N PHE A 43 4.79 -19.77 1.50
CA PHE A 43 4.32 -19.00 2.64
C PHE A 43 3.01 -18.31 2.28
N VAL A 44 2.01 -18.47 3.15
CA VAL A 44 0.65 -17.96 2.93
C VAL A 44 0.27 -17.00 4.05
N CYS A 45 -0.17 -15.80 3.68
CA CYS A 45 -0.77 -14.84 4.60
C CYS A 45 -2.18 -14.49 4.14
N VAL A 46 -3.14 -14.72 5.03
CA VAL A 46 -4.54 -14.31 4.84
C VAL A 46 -4.71 -12.91 5.44
N GLU A 47 -5.32 -12.01 4.67
CA GLU A 47 -5.57 -10.61 5.03
C GLU A 47 -7.04 -10.38 5.39
N THR A 48 -7.32 -9.30 6.13
CA THR A 48 -8.63 -8.99 6.73
C THR A 48 -9.82 -9.13 5.77
N TYR A 49 -9.68 -8.69 4.50
CA TYR A 49 -10.78 -8.73 3.52
C TYR A 49 -10.72 -9.90 2.54
N ASP A 50 -9.87 -10.88 2.80
CA ASP A 50 -9.81 -12.08 1.98
C ASP A 50 -11.05 -12.95 2.22
N GLY A 51 -11.57 -13.54 1.16
CA GLY A 51 -12.65 -14.52 1.20
C GLY A 51 -12.56 -15.50 0.03
N GLN A 52 -13.72 -15.99 -0.41
CA GLN A 52 -13.81 -16.99 -1.48
C GLN A 52 -13.19 -16.51 -2.81
N GLU A 53 -13.29 -15.22 -3.10
CA GLU A 53 -12.76 -14.63 -4.33
C GLU A 53 -11.23 -14.74 -4.39
N GLU A 54 -10.52 -14.22 -3.39
CA GLU A 54 -9.05 -14.28 -3.31
C GLU A 54 -8.55 -15.71 -3.19
N LEU A 55 -9.32 -16.58 -2.53
CA LEU A 55 -9.05 -18.01 -2.46
C LEU A 55 -9.09 -18.66 -3.85
N ASN A 56 -10.13 -18.36 -4.64
CA ASN A 56 -10.24 -18.87 -6.01
C ASN A 56 -9.13 -18.32 -6.92
N GLU A 57 -8.78 -17.04 -6.79
CA GLU A 57 -7.63 -16.43 -7.48
C GLU A 57 -6.32 -17.13 -7.11
N ALA A 58 -6.10 -17.42 -5.83
CA ALA A 58 -4.94 -18.15 -5.36
C ALA A 58 -4.85 -19.57 -5.94
N ILE A 59 -5.96 -20.32 -5.92
CA ILE A 59 -6.03 -21.66 -6.53
C ILE A 59 -5.74 -21.59 -8.03
N GLN A 60 -6.31 -20.60 -8.73
CA GLN A 60 -6.08 -20.40 -10.15
C GLN A 60 -4.61 -20.06 -10.45
N GLU A 61 -3.95 -19.29 -9.59
CA GLU A 61 -2.53 -19.00 -9.73
C GLU A 61 -1.67 -20.26 -9.62
N PHE A 62 -1.96 -21.17 -8.67
CA PHE A 62 -1.28 -22.47 -8.62
C PHE A 62 -1.52 -23.30 -9.89
N LYS A 63 -2.74 -23.29 -10.45
CA LYS A 63 -3.03 -23.94 -11.74
C LYS A 63 -2.24 -23.33 -12.88
N ASN A 64 -2.10 -22.00 -12.92
CA ASN A 64 -1.30 -21.30 -13.92
C ASN A 64 0.19 -21.62 -13.78
N MET A 65 0.64 -21.92 -12.55
CA MET A 65 1.99 -22.38 -12.25
C MET A 65 2.14 -23.91 -12.37
N ALA A 66 1.17 -24.66 -12.90
CA ALA A 66 1.21 -26.12 -12.94
C ALA A 66 2.46 -26.66 -13.66
N ASP A 67 2.88 -26.04 -14.76
CA ASP A 67 4.11 -26.41 -15.48
C ASP A 67 5.37 -26.18 -14.64
N LEU A 68 5.36 -25.10 -13.84
CA LEU A 68 6.44 -24.78 -12.90
C LEU A 68 6.48 -25.78 -11.74
N ILE A 69 5.31 -26.16 -11.22
CA ILE A 69 5.14 -27.11 -10.12
C ILE A 69 5.55 -28.51 -10.56
N GLY A 70 5.16 -28.91 -11.78
CA GLY A 70 5.34 -30.27 -12.28
C GLY A 70 4.59 -31.28 -11.39
N GLN A 71 5.25 -32.37 -11.04
CA GLN A 71 4.69 -33.40 -10.14
C GLN A 71 5.01 -33.16 -8.65
N ARG A 72 5.58 -32.00 -8.31
CA ARG A 72 6.00 -31.69 -6.94
C ARG A 72 4.80 -31.53 -6.02
N SER A 73 4.97 -31.91 -4.75
CA SER A 73 3.99 -31.53 -3.73
C SER A 73 4.11 -30.05 -3.38
N ILE A 74 2.98 -29.47 -3.01
CA ILE A 74 2.87 -28.10 -2.49
C ILE A 74 2.92 -28.16 -0.96
N VAL A 75 3.77 -27.35 -0.34
CA VAL A 75 3.82 -27.20 1.12
C VAL A 75 3.31 -25.81 1.48
N LEU A 76 2.12 -25.73 2.07
CA LEU A 76 1.56 -24.47 2.56
C LEU A 76 2.08 -24.20 3.97
N CYS A 77 2.72 -23.06 4.16
CA CYS A 77 3.20 -22.60 5.46
C CYS A 77 2.51 -21.31 5.85
N PRO A 78 1.62 -21.32 6.86
CA PRO A 78 1.02 -20.11 7.38
C PRO A 78 2.10 -19.14 7.89
N ASN A 79 2.12 -17.92 7.36
CA ASN A 79 3.08 -16.90 7.75
C ASN A 79 2.41 -15.52 7.82
N VAL A 80 2.04 -15.14 9.05
CA VAL A 80 1.30 -13.91 9.30
C VAL A 80 2.14 -12.63 9.09
N HIS A 81 3.47 -12.75 9.00
CA HIS A 81 4.38 -11.61 8.93
C HIS A 81 4.49 -10.97 7.54
N LEU A 82 3.88 -11.58 6.52
CA LEU A 82 3.86 -11.02 5.17
C LEU A 82 2.94 -9.80 5.05
N SER A 83 2.03 -9.57 6.01
CA SER A 83 1.13 -8.42 6.02
C SER A 83 0.94 -7.81 7.40
N ILE A 84 0.75 -6.49 7.43
CA ILE A 84 0.26 -5.76 8.60
C ILE A 84 -1.27 -5.82 8.71
N ASP A 85 -1.97 -6.08 7.60
CA ASP A 85 -3.43 -6.17 7.46
C ASP A 85 -3.91 -7.63 7.55
N LYS A 86 -3.31 -8.40 8.45
CA LYS A 86 -3.61 -9.83 8.66
C LYS A 86 -5.07 -10.06 9.05
N ALA A 87 -5.63 -11.17 8.58
CA ALA A 87 -6.97 -11.61 8.97
C ALA A 87 -7.02 -12.01 10.45
N PRO A 88 -8.20 -11.91 11.09
CA PRO A 88 -8.49 -12.63 12.32
C PRO A 88 -8.17 -14.13 12.21
N GLU A 89 -7.71 -14.73 13.30
CA GLU A 89 -7.13 -16.09 13.30
C GLU A 89 -8.12 -17.15 12.80
N LYS A 90 -9.40 -17.07 13.20
CA LYS A 90 -10.44 -17.99 12.74
C LYS A 90 -10.63 -17.94 11.23
N GLN A 91 -10.61 -16.75 10.65
CA GLN A 91 -10.71 -16.54 9.20
C GLN A 91 -9.46 -17.07 8.50
N ALA A 92 -8.27 -16.82 9.06
CA ALA A 92 -7.02 -17.32 8.50
C ALA A 92 -7.00 -18.86 8.47
N VAL A 93 -7.32 -19.52 9.59
CA VAL A 93 -7.39 -20.98 9.68
C VAL A 93 -8.41 -21.56 8.69
N PHE A 94 -9.60 -20.96 8.62
CA PHE A 94 -10.64 -21.37 7.68
C PHE A 94 -10.18 -21.28 6.22
N LEU A 95 -9.67 -20.12 5.78
CA LEU A 95 -9.25 -19.93 4.39
C LEU A 95 -7.99 -20.72 4.01
N LEU A 96 -7.11 -21.02 4.97
CA LEU A 96 -5.98 -21.93 4.74
C LEU A 96 -6.46 -23.37 4.51
N SER A 97 -7.44 -23.84 5.29
CA SER A 97 -8.06 -25.15 5.10
C SER A 97 -8.76 -25.25 3.74
N GLU A 98 -9.53 -24.23 3.37
CA GLU A 98 -10.20 -24.19 2.07
C GLU A 98 -9.20 -24.12 0.90
N LEU A 99 -8.04 -23.47 1.08
CA LEU A 99 -6.97 -23.45 0.08
C LEU A 99 -6.35 -24.83 -0.10
N GLU A 100 -6.04 -25.53 0.99
CA GLU A 100 -5.53 -26.91 0.95
C GLU A 100 -6.52 -27.83 0.22
N GLU A 101 -7.80 -27.79 0.59
CA GLU A 101 -8.83 -28.58 -0.06
C GLU A 101 -9.02 -28.24 -1.53
N GLY A 102 -9.06 -26.95 -1.88
CA GLY A 102 -9.25 -26.48 -3.24
C GLY A 102 -8.12 -26.88 -4.18
N LEU A 103 -6.88 -26.88 -3.67
CA LEU A 103 -5.70 -27.36 -4.40
C LEU A 103 -5.72 -28.90 -4.53
N ALA A 104 -6.09 -29.63 -3.48
CA ALA A 104 -6.23 -31.09 -3.54
C ALA A 104 -7.32 -31.52 -4.57
N LYS A 105 -8.48 -30.85 -4.57
CA LYS A 105 -9.55 -31.05 -5.57
C LYS A 105 -9.09 -30.71 -6.99
N SER A 106 -8.07 -29.86 -7.13
CA SER A 106 -7.45 -29.51 -8.41
C SER A 106 -6.34 -30.49 -8.85
N GLY A 107 -6.14 -31.60 -8.11
CA GLY A 107 -5.20 -32.66 -8.45
C GLY A 107 -3.78 -32.50 -7.89
N PHE A 108 -3.54 -31.49 -7.05
CA PHE A 108 -2.23 -31.29 -6.43
C PHE A 108 -2.07 -32.13 -5.16
N LYS A 109 -0.84 -32.61 -4.91
CA LYS A 109 -0.47 -33.17 -3.61
C LYS A 109 -0.08 -32.02 -2.68
N VAL A 110 -0.86 -31.79 -1.63
CA VAL A 110 -0.70 -30.63 -0.74
C VAL A 110 -0.43 -31.07 0.69
N HIS A 111 0.41 -30.30 1.39
CA HIS A 111 0.65 -30.44 2.81
C HIS A 111 0.58 -29.07 3.47
N CYS A 112 -0.33 -28.86 4.42
CA CYS A 112 -0.33 -27.67 5.27
C CYS A 112 0.43 -27.93 6.59
N VAL A 113 1.45 -27.14 6.88
CA VAL A 113 2.12 -27.20 8.19
C VAL A 113 1.30 -26.47 9.26
N SER A 114 1.45 -26.88 10.52
CA SER A 114 0.61 -26.44 11.64
C SER A 114 0.50 -24.91 11.76
N PHE A 115 -0.69 -24.42 12.09
CA PHE A 115 -0.93 -23.00 12.35
C PHE A 115 -0.63 -22.67 13.82
N GLY A 116 -0.07 -21.48 14.07
CA GLY A 116 -0.01 -20.91 15.43
C GLY A 116 1.22 -21.24 16.27
N TYR A 117 2.31 -21.69 15.67
CA TYR A 117 3.57 -21.98 16.37
C TYR A 117 4.70 -21.06 15.93
N HIS A 118 5.59 -20.73 16.86
CA HIS A 118 6.96 -20.38 16.54
C HIS A 118 7.64 -21.63 15.98
N LYS A 119 8.04 -21.58 14.70
CA LYS A 119 8.68 -22.69 14.01
C LYS A 119 10.17 -22.43 13.81
N LYS A 120 10.97 -23.46 14.00
CA LYS A 120 12.29 -23.55 13.37
C LYS A 120 12.08 -24.16 11.98
N PHE A 121 12.59 -23.53 10.95
CA PHE A 121 12.51 -24.07 9.59
C PHE A 121 13.81 -23.80 8.83
N GLY A 122 14.01 -24.56 7.77
CA GLY A 122 15.08 -24.32 6.81
C GLY A 122 14.63 -24.75 5.42
N MET A 123 15.18 -24.12 4.40
CA MET A 123 14.89 -24.45 3.00
C MET A 123 16.13 -24.28 2.14
N GLU A 124 16.23 -25.11 1.12
CA GLU A 124 17.23 -25.03 0.06
C GLU A 124 16.52 -24.76 -1.26
N CYS A 125 16.60 -23.53 -1.76
CA CYS A 125 15.95 -23.12 -3.00
C CYS A 125 16.85 -23.44 -4.21
N LYS A 126 16.27 -23.91 -5.31
CA LYS A 126 17.00 -24.26 -6.53
C LYS A 126 17.68 -23.08 -7.24
N GLY A 127 17.24 -21.85 -6.96
CA GLY A 127 17.90 -20.62 -7.41
C GLY A 127 17.84 -20.32 -8.91
N ASN A 128 17.08 -21.08 -9.70
CA ASN A 128 16.84 -20.82 -11.12
C ASN A 128 15.81 -19.69 -11.34
N VAL A 129 15.72 -19.14 -12.55
CA VAL A 129 14.70 -18.14 -12.90
C VAL A 129 13.30 -18.72 -12.61
N GLY A 130 12.49 -17.97 -11.87
CA GLY A 130 11.16 -18.43 -11.43
C GLY A 130 11.18 -19.36 -10.22
N SER A 131 12.34 -19.59 -9.58
CA SER A 131 12.42 -20.37 -8.33
C SER A 131 11.77 -19.67 -7.15
N VAL A 132 11.56 -18.35 -7.23
CA VAL A 132 10.88 -17.54 -6.22
C VAL A 132 9.81 -16.70 -6.91
N VAL A 133 8.57 -16.81 -6.45
CA VAL A 133 7.41 -16.10 -7.02
C VAL A 133 6.57 -15.51 -5.89
N GLY A 134 6.33 -14.20 -5.94
CA GLY A 134 5.43 -13.51 -5.02
C GLY A 134 4.13 -13.09 -5.69
N ARG A 135 3.00 -13.29 -5.02
CA ARG A 135 1.65 -12.89 -5.47
C ARG A 135 0.85 -12.30 -4.32
N ARG A 136 0.02 -11.32 -4.64
CA ARG A 136 -0.97 -10.76 -3.72
C ARG A 136 -2.28 -10.55 -4.46
N PHE A 137 -3.33 -11.15 -3.90
CA PHE A 137 -4.70 -11.13 -4.39
C PHE A 137 -5.48 -10.09 -3.60
N TYR A 138 -6.15 -9.20 -4.31
CA TYR A 138 -6.80 -8.03 -3.74
C TYR A 138 -8.34 -8.09 -3.81
N GLY A 139 -8.88 -9.03 -4.61
CA GLY A 139 -10.30 -9.19 -4.86
C GLY A 139 -10.94 -8.00 -5.58
N SER A 140 -12.25 -7.87 -5.38
CA SER A 140 -13.07 -6.88 -6.08
C SER A 140 -12.62 -5.43 -5.85
N PRO A 141 -12.93 -4.50 -6.78
CA PRO A 141 -12.67 -3.07 -6.60
C PRO A 141 -13.26 -2.51 -5.29
N GLU A 142 -14.41 -3.01 -4.83
CA GLU A 142 -15.03 -2.62 -3.55
C GLU A 142 -14.15 -3.01 -2.35
N LYS A 143 -13.59 -4.23 -2.35
CA LYS A 143 -12.69 -4.66 -1.27
C LYS A 143 -11.39 -3.87 -1.28
N GLN A 144 -10.87 -3.56 -2.46
CA GLN A 144 -9.69 -2.70 -2.60
C GLN A 144 -9.96 -1.29 -2.06
N PHE A 145 -11.14 -0.75 -2.36
CA PHE A 145 -11.54 0.54 -1.84
C PHE A 145 -11.79 0.52 -0.32
N LEU A 146 -12.34 -0.57 0.20
CA LEU A 146 -12.52 -0.74 1.64
C LEU A 146 -11.18 -0.83 2.37
N ARG A 147 -10.23 -1.63 1.85
CA ARG A 147 -8.83 -1.67 2.34
C ARG A 147 -8.21 -0.29 2.41
N LEU A 148 -8.52 0.56 1.43
CA LEU A 148 -8.12 1.95 1.47
C LEU A 148 -8.76 2.69 2.64
N LEU A 149 -10.09 2.72 2.71
CA LEU A 149 -10.79 3.50 3.73
C LEU A 149 -10.39 3.09 5.15
N THR A 150 -10.05 1.81 5.37
CA THR A 150 -9.56 1.36 6.67
C THR A 150 -8.14 1.79 6.98
N ARG A 151 -7.24 1.88 5.98
CA ARG A 151 -5.92 2.49 6.15
C ARG A 151 -5.99 3.99 6.40
N LEU A 152 -6.94 4.68 5.78
CA LEU A 152 -7.16 6.13 5.99
C LEU A 152 -7.85 6.45 7.33
N GLY A 153 -8.23 5.43 8.12
CA GLY A 153 -9.00 5.61 9.35
C GLY A 153 -10.45 6.06 9.13
N VAL A 154 -10.94 6.01 7.89
CA VAL A 154 -12.31 6.38 7.51
C VAL A 154 -13.30 5.28 7.90
N CYS A 155 -12.89 4.01 7.77
CA CYS A 155 -13.67 2.86 8.19
C CYS A 155 -12.91 2.05 9.27
N PRO A 156 -13.59 1.42 10.23
CA PRO A 156 -12.94 0.49 11.15
C PRO A 156 -12.45 -0.75 10.41
N ARG A 157 -11.44 -1.46 10.95
CA ARG A 157 -10.82 -2.63 10.29
C ARG A 157 -11.83 -3.74 10.00
N GLU A 158 -12.81 -3.90 10.87
CA GLU A 158 -13.85 -4.92 10.83
C GLU A 158 -14.99 -4.58 9.84
N ALA A 159 -14.95 -3.40 9.22
CA ALA A 159 -15.95 -3.00 8.24
C ALA A 159 -16.02 -3.99 7.07
N LEU A 160 -17.22 -4.26 6.60
CA LEU A 160 -17.47 -5.01 5.38
C LEU A 160 -17.72 -4.06 4.20
N PRO A 161 -17.69 -4.52 2.95
CA PRO A 161 -18.04 -3.68 1.80
C PRO A 161 -19.45 -3.07 1.91
N ALA A 162 -20.36 -3.76 2.63
CA ALA A 162 -21.69 -3.25 2.94
C ALA A 162 -21.69 -2.08 3.95
N ASP A 163 -20.65 -1.92 4.75
CA ASP A 163 -20.53 -0.87 5.77
C ASP A 163 -19.88 0.42 5.23
N LEU A 164 -19.48 0.42 3.95
CA LEU A 164 -18.99 1.63 3.28
C LEU A 164 -20.00 2.78 3.48
N PRO A 165 -19.53 3.98 3.88
CA PRO A 165 -20.42 5.11 4.06
C PRO A 165 -21.14 5.42 2.74
N PRO A 166 -22.38 5.97 2.77
CA PRO A 166 -23.16 6.19 1.55
C PRO A 166 -22.42 6.96 0.46
N TRP A 167 -21.63 7.97 0.85
CA TRP A 167 -20.79 8.73 -0.09
C TRP A 167 -19.71 7.86 -0.75
N ALA A 168 -19.18 6.86 -0.04
CA ALA A 168 -18.19 5.92 -0.56
C ALA A 168 -18.81 4.84 -1.46
N LYS A 169 -20.04 4.41 -1.19
CA LYS A 169 -20.76 3.44 -2.04
C LYS A 169 -21.07 3.97 -3.44
N VAL A 170 -21.23 5.28 -3.59
CA VAL A 170 -21.45 5.93 -4.89
C VAL A 170 -20.21 5.79 -5.78
N LEU A 171 -19.03 5.67 -5.17
CA LEU A 171 -17.75 5.63 -5.86
C LEU A 171 -17.41 4.29 -6.43
N SER A 172 -17.59 3.21 -5.65
CA SER A 172 -17.43 1.86 -6.18
C SER A 172 -18.30 1.61 -7.41
N ARG A 173 -19.46 2.26 -7.48
CA ARG A 173 -20.39 2.21 -8.62
C ARG A 173 -20.02 3.13 -9.78
N ARG A 174 -19.16 4.13 -9.57
CA ARG A 174 -18.78 5.14 -10.57
C ARG A 174 -17.28 5.12 -10.81
N GLN A 175 -16.88 4.37 -11.84
CA GLN A 175 -15.58 4.46 -12.51
C GLN A 175 -14.36 4.53 -11.57
N LEU A 176 -14.30 3.69 -10.53
CA LEU A 176 -13.01 3.44 -9.87
C LEU A 176 -12.11 2.72 -10.87
N LYS A 177 -11.15 3.43 -11.43
CA LYS A 177 -10.06 2.78 -12.15
C LYS A 177 -8.98 2.41 -11.14
N VAL A 178 -8.90 1.11 -10.83
CA VAL A 178 -7.77 0.54 -10.08
C VAL A 178 -6.55 0.52 -10.99
N MET A 179 -5.46 1.15 -10.56
CA MET A 179 -4.20 1.19 -11.31
C MET A 179 -3.22 0.18 -10.72
N SER A 180 -2.64 -0.64 -11.60
CA SER A 180 -1.81 -1.79 -11.22
C SER A 180 -0.32 -1.49 -11.06
N ASN A 181 0.13 -0.32 -11.53
CA ASN A 181 1.53 0.07 -11.52
C ASN A 181 1.71 1.60 -11.56
N ARG A 182 2.96 2.04 -11.27
CA ARG A 182 3.33 3.46 -11.18
C ARG A 182 3.16 4.21 -12.49
N LYS A 183 3.60 3.63 -13.61
CA LYS A 183 3.51 4.23 -14.95
C LYS A 183 2.07 4.57 -15.31
N GLU A 184 1.13 3.70 -14.97
CA GLU A 184 -0.29 3.94 -15.18
C GLU A 184 -0.82 5.10 -14.33
N ALA A 185 -0.44 5.17 -13.05
CA ALA A 185 -0.81 6.27 -12.16
C ALA A 185 -0.33 7.64 -12.66
N TYR A 186 0.93 7.73 -13.08
CA TYR A 186 1.46 8.96 -13.69
C TYR A 186 0.69 9.37 -14.93
N LYS A 187 0.35 8.41 -15.81
CA LYS A 187 -0.38 8.72 -17.04
C LYS A 187 -1.75 9.30 -16.73
N VAL A 188 -2.43 8.77 -15.70
CA VAL A 188 -3.72 9.29 -15.25
C VAL A 188 -3.54 10.66 -14.57
N ALA A 189 -2.54 10.82 -13.71
CA ALA A 189 -2.21 12.09 -13.05
C ALA A 189 -1.99 13.22 -14.07
N ARG A 190 -1.15 12.98 -15.08
CA ARG A 190 -0.89 13.94 -16.16
C ARG A 190 -2.15 14.32 -16.93
N LYS A 191 -2.97 13.32 -17.24
CA LYS A 191 -4.24 13.54 -17.94
C LYS A 191 -5.19 14.40 -17.10
N MET A 192 -5.37 14.04 -15.84
CA MET A 192 -6.20 14.77 -14.88
C MET A 192 -5.71 16.20 -14.68
N LEU A 193 -4.40 16.39 -14.55
CA LEU A 193 -3.79 17.72 -14.44
C LEU A 193 -4.03 18.56 -15.69
N LYS A 194 -3.80 18.00 -16.88
CA LYS A 194 -4.04 18.70 -18.15
C LYS A 194 -5.51 19.10 -18.28
N GLU A 195 -6.43 18.17 -18.05
CA GLU A 195 -7.88 18.45 -18.10
C GLU A 195 -8.26 19.55 -17.10
N GLN A 196 -7.74 19.50 -15.88
CA GLN A 196 -7.95 20.52 -14.87
C GLN A 196 -7.49 21.91 -15.32
N LEU A 197 -6.27 22.01 -15.84
CA LEU A 197 -5.71 23.27 -16.34
C LEU A 197 -6.52 23.81 -17.53
N ASP A 198 -7.02 22.93 -18.41
CA ASP A 198 -7.87 23.29 -19.55
C ASP A 198 -9.28 23.78 -19.10
N THR A 199 -9.80 23.32 -17.95
CA THR A 199 -11.12 23.73 -17.43
C THR A 199 -11.13 25.10 -16.74
N GLY A 200 -9.97 25.67 -16.40
CA GLY A 200 -9.88 26.95 -15.67
C GLY A 200 -10.20 26.87 -14.17
N ASN A 201 -10.29 25.67 -13.60
CA ASN A 201 -10.46 25.49 -12.16
C ASN A 201 -9.24 25.99 -11.39
N SER A 202 -9.46 26.66 -10.26
CA SER A 202 -8.42 27.45 -9.57
C SER A 202 -7.68 26.73 -8.44
N GLU A 203 -7.95 25.46 -8.14
CA GLU A 203 -7.31 24.78 -7.00
C GLU A 203 -6.81 23.35 -7.34
N LEU A 204 -5.63 23.03 -6.84
CA LEU A 204 -4.96 21.75 -6.94
C LEU A 204 -4.45 21.31 -5.56
N TRP A 205 -4.72 20.08 -5.14
CA TRP A 205 -4.17 19.52 -3.91
C TRP A 205 -3.28 18.33 -4.22
N THR A 206 -2.13 18.29 -3.57
CA THR A 206 -1.05 17.35 -3.89
C THR A 206 -0.41 16.86 -2.60
N CYS A 207 -0.05 15.58 -2.55
CA CYS A 207 0.86 15.06 -1.54
C CYS A 207 1.70 13.95 -2.14
N MET A 208 2.99 14.03 -1.85
CA MET A 208 4.00 13.02 -2.13
C MET A 208 3.89 12.35 -3.50
N LEU A 209 3.55 13.10 -4.55
CA LEU A 209 3.69 12.55 -5.90
C LEU A 209 5.18 12.55 -6.26
N PHE A 210 5.81 11.42 -5.93
CA PHE A 210 7.03 10.91 -6.55
C PHE A 210 8.37 11.56 -6.22
N GLU A 211 8.60 11.96 -4.97
CA GLU A 211 9.96 12.29 -4.53
C GLU A 211 10.63 11.00 -4.01
N GLY A 212 11.51 10.40 -4.81
CA GLY A 212 12.21 9.17 -4.41
C GLY A 212 12.90 8.36 -5.53
N GLU A 213 12.64 8.64 -6.81
CA GLU A 213 13.36 7.96 -7.91
C GLU A 213 14.69 8.68 -8.22
N ARG A 214 15.78 7.91 -8.39
CA ARG A 214 17.09 8.43 -8.85
C ARG A 214 17.04 8.99 -10.28
N GLN A 215 16.05 8.59 -11.07
CA GLN A 215 15.71 9.17 -12.36
C GLN A 215 14.18 9.21 -12.45
N PRO A 216 13.52 10.29 -11.99
CA PRO A 216 12.09 10.46 -12.20
C PRO A 216 11.89 10.52 -13.72
N MET A 217 11.18 9.54 -14.28
CA MET A 217 10.87 9.54 -15.71
C MET A 217 9.95 10.73 -16.03
N ASN A 218 10.59 11.87 -16.35
CA ASN A 218 10.04 13.20 -16.55
C ASN A 218 9.37 13.77 -15.30
N ASP A 219 10.18 14.55 -14.58
CA ASP A 219 10.03 15.12 -13.25
C ASP A 219 8.72 15.91 -13.02
N TYR A 220 7.94 15.49 -12.00
CA TYR A 220 6.75 16.20 -11.53
C TYR A 220 7.09 17.58 -10.96
N LEU A 221 8.31 17.81 -10.44
CA LEU A 221 8.74 19.14 -10.03
C LEU A 221 8.87 20.08 -11.23
N SER A 222 9.25 19.56 -12.40
CA SER A 222 9.26 20.34 -13.64
C SER A 222 7.83 20.76 -14.04
N GLU A 223 6.86 19.85 -13.97
CA GLU A 223 5.43 20.19 -14.17
C GLU A 223 4.93 21.19 -13.11
N LEU A 224 5.32 21.05 -11.84
CA LEU A 224 4.96 22.01 -10.79
C LEU A 224 5.47 23.41 -11.09
N TYR A 225 6.71 23.55 -11.58
CA TYR A 225 7.29 24.83 -11.94
C TYR A 225 6.56 25.45 -13.13
N GLU A 226 6.29 24.67 -14.17
CA GLU A 226 5.47 25.11 -15.30
C GLU A 226 4.08 25.58 -14.85
N ILE A 227 3.43 24.88 -13.91
CA ILE A 227 2.13 25.31 -13.39
C ILE A 227 2.25 26.66 -12.67
N ILE A 228 3.24 26.79 -11.78
CA ILE A 228 3.47 28.03 -11.01
C ILE A 228 3.74 29.21 -11.94
N GLU A 229 4.49 29.01 -13.02
CA GLU A 229 4.87 30.08 -13.94
C GLU A 229 3.79 30.40 -14.98
N ALA A 230 3.17 29.38 -15.58
CA ALA A 230 2.25 29.54 -16.71
C ALA A 230 0.78 29.74 -16.31
N TYR A 231 0.39 29.36 -15.09
CA TYR A 231 -1.01 29.41 -14.64
C TYR A 231 -1.15 30.29 -13.37
N PRO A 232 -1.29 31.62 -13.51
CA PRO A 232 -1.32 32.55 -12.38
C PRO A 232 -2.49 32.32 -11.43
N ASP A 233 -3.63 31.89 -11.95
CA ASP A 233 -4.90 31.76 -11.20
C ASP A 233 -5.03 30.41 -10.46
N VAL A 234 -4.11 29.48 -10.69
CA VAL A 234 -4.11 28.16 -10.05
C VAL A 234 -3.42 28.22 -8.70
N ARG A 235 -4.16 27.89 -7.64
CA ARG A 235 -3.69 27.74 -6.27
C ARG A 235 -3.32 26.29 -6.00
N ILE A 236 -2.14 26.06 -5.43
CA ILE A 236 -1.58 24.74 -5.18
C ILE A 236 -1.46 24.54 -3.67
N HIS A 237 -2.05 23.46 -3.18
CA HIS A 237 -1.87 22.96 -1.81
C HIS A 237 -0.95 21.74 -1.86
N ARG A 238 0.18 21.79 -1.16
CA ARG A 238 1.20 20.74 -1.16
C ARG A 238 1.50 20.30 0.27
N ALA A 239 1.08 19.09 0.62
CA ALA A 239 1.47 18.44 1.87
C ALA A 239 2.73 17.59 1.63
N MET A 240 3.71 17.72 2.52
CA MET A 240 5.00 17.04 2.44
C MET A 240 5.38 16.57 3.84
N ASN A 241 5.84 15.32 4.00
CA ASN A 241 6.36 14.90 5.31
C ASN A 241 7.73 15.54 5.53
N LEU A 242 7.77 16.64 6.29
CA LEU A 242 8.97 17.44 6.50
C LEU A 242 9.99 16.78 7.42
N SER A 243 9.66 15.66 8.06
CA SER A 243 10.63 14.90 8.86
C SER A 243 11.59 14.05 8.04
N VAL A 244 11.33 13.89 6.73
CA VAL A 244 12.24 13.21 5.80
C VAL A 244 13.12 14.23 5.10
N ALA A 245 14.44 14.03 5.15
CA ALA A 245 15.43 14.94 4.58
C ALA A 245 15.19 15.28 3.09
N GLY A 246 14.72 14.33 2.28
CA GLY A 246 14.41 14.56 0.87
C GLY A 246 13.30 15.61 0.69
N PHE A 247 12.17 15.42 1.38
CA PHE A 247 11.01 16.31 1.33
C PHE A 247 11.33 17.68 1.96
N SER A 248 12.06 17.72 3.07
CA SER A 248 12.41 18.99 3.72
C SER A 248 13.36 19.84 2.86
N ASN A 249 14.30 19.20 2.15
CA ASN A 249 15.17 19.90 1.19
C ASN A 249 14.39 20.41 -0.03
N ALA A 250 13.45 19.62 -0.56
CA ALA A 250 12.57 20.07 -1.64
C ALA A 250 11.70 21.27 -1.21
N ALA A 251 11.18 21.25 0.02
CA ALA A 251 10.44 22.38 0.59
C ALA A 251 11.33 23.64 0.70
N ARG A 252 12.55 23.52 1.25
CA ARG A 252 13.50 24.65 1.33
C ARG A 252 13.80 25.24 -0.06
N PHE A 253 13.96 24.39 -1.07
CA PHE A 253 14.16 24.85 -2.44
C PHE A 253 12.98 25.66 -2.96
N LEU A 254 11.74 25.21 -2.73
CA LEU A 254 10.54 25.94 -3.13
C LEU A 254 10.46 27.32 -2.44
N PHE A 255 10.77 27.41 -1.15
CA PHE A 255 10.82 28.68 -0.42
C PHE A 255 11.85 29.66 -0.97
N ARG A 256 13.01 29.16 -1.41
CA ARG A 256 14.06 29.99 -2.01
C ARG A 256 13.73 30.43 -3.43
N LYS A 257 13.11 29.54 -4.23
CA LYS A 257 12.81 29.81 -5.63
C LYS A 257 11.55 30.67 -5.82
N TYR A 258 10.53 30.46 -4.99
CA TYR A 258 9.23 31.12 -5.14
C TYR A 258 8.70 31.75 -3.84
N PRO A 259 9.48 32.63 -3.17
CA PRO A 259 9.07 33.25 -1.91
C PRO A 259 7.76 34.03 -2.05
N ASP A 260 7.65 34.87 -3.08
CA ASP A 260 6.47 35.73 -3.30
C ASP A 260 5.21 34.92 -3.63
N VAL A 261 5.36 33.82 -4.37
CA VAL A 261 4.24 32.91 -4.72
C VAL A 261 3.71 32.23 -3.46
N ILE A 262 4.61 31.84 -2.56
CA ILE A 262 4.24 31.23 -1.30
C ILE A 262 3.60 32.29 -0.41
N GLU A 263 4.18 33.47 -0.26
CA GLU A 263 3.63 34.55 0.57
C GLU A 263 2.23 34.98 0.10
N ALA A 264 2.01 35.09 -1.21
CA ALA A 264 0.70 35.37 -1.80
C ALA A 264 -0.34 34.25 -1.58
N GLY A 265 0.09 33.10 -1.05
CA GLY A 265 -0.76 31.94 -0.79
C GLY A 265 -1.19 31.18 -2.05
N LYS A 266 -0.51 31.44 -3.18
CA LYS A 266 -0.67 30.69 -4.43
C LYS A 266 -0.09 29.29 -4.27
N LEU A 267 1.09 29.16 -3.67
CA LEU A 267 1.67 27.87 -3.28
C LEU A 267 1.64 27.72 -1.76
N ARG A 268 0.80 26.83 -1.25
CA ARG A 268 0.69 26.54 0.18
C ARG A 268 1.37 25.24 0.53
N ILE A 269 2.41 25.32 1.36
CA ILE A 269 3.16 24.16 1.82
C ILE A 269 2.71 23.80 3.25
N TYR A 270 2.49 22.51 3.48
CA TYR A 270 2.01 21.94 4.73
C TYR A 270 2.91 20.77 5.17
N ASN A 271 3.04 20.53 6.47
CA ASN A 271 3.56 19.27 6.95
C ASN A 271 2.51 18.16 6.79
N SER A 272 2.94 16.98 6.35
CA SER A 272 2.12 15.76 6.29
C SER A 272 2.47 14.84 7.45
N SER A 273 1.46 14.34 8.16
CA SER A 273 1.61 13.29 9.18
C SER A 273 1.73 11.88 8.57
N VAL A 274 1.47 11.76 7.26
CA VAL A 274 1.42 10.49 6.53
C VAL A 274 2.57 10.40 5.52
N THR A 275 3.12 9.20 5.34
CA THR A 275 4.37 8.95 4.59
C THR A 275 4.25 8.01 3.40
N ASP A 276 3.08 7.37 3.24
CA ASP A 276 2.85 6.23 2.36
C ASP A 276 1.62 6.41 1.47
N ILE A 277 1.26 7.66 1.16
CA ILE A 277 0.12 7.98 0.30
C ILE A 277 0.50 9.08 -0.68
N GLU A 278 0.31 8.82 -1.97
CA GLU A 278 0.45 9.83 -3.02
C GLU A 278 -0.94 10.21 -3.55
N PHE A 279 -1.20 11.48 -3.83
CA PHE A 279 -2.46 11.88 -4.48
C PHE A 279 -2.38 13.19 -5.26
N LEU A 280 -3.30 13.30 -6.22
CA LEU A 280 -3.66 14.50 -6.96
C LEU A 280 -5.17 14.71 -6.77
N LEU A 281 -5.59 15.85 -6.24
CA LEU A 281 -7.01 16.19 -6.12
C LEU A 281 -7.28 17.50 -6.85
N THR A 282 -8.45 17.56 -7.45
CA THR A 282 -9.05 18.74 -8.07
C THR A 282 -10.48 18.88 -7.54
N PRO A 283 -11.19 19.99 -7.81
CA PRO A 283 -12.58 20.14 -7.36
C PRO A 283 -13.56 19.07 -7.88
N SER A 284 -13.21 18.36 -8.96
CA SER A 284 -14.10 17.38 -9.61
C SER A 284 -13.50 15.98 -9.80
N GLU A 285 -12.20 15.82 -9.58
CA GLU A 285 -11.47 14.57 -9.81
C GLU A 285 -10.51 14.26 -8.67
N VAL A 286 -10.33 12.97 -8.41
CA VAL A 286 -9.50 12.41 -7.36
C VAL A 286 -8.62 11.33 -7.95
N LEU A 287 -7.32 11.43 -7.69
CA LEU A 287 -6.35 10.38 -7.91
C LEU A 287 -5.63 10.07 -6.60
N LEU A 288 -5.76 8.83 -6.10
CA LEU A 288 -5.05 8.33 -4.93
C LEU A 288 -4.13 7.18 -5.36
N ALA A 289 -2.92 7.10 -4.86
CA ALA A 289 -1.94 6.07 -5.19
C ALA A 289 -1.18 5.63 -3.94
N PHE A 290 -0.99 4.31 -3.79
CA PHE A 290 -0.34 3.73 -2.62
C PHE A 290 0.96 3.03 -3.03
N PRO A 291 2.13 3.53 -2.61
CA PRO A 291 3.38 2.81 -2.81
C PRO A 291 3.36 1.49 -2.04
N LYS A 292 3.93 0.46 -2.66
CA LYS A 292 4.28 -0.81 -2.02
C LYS A 292 5.34 -0.53 -0.97
N LYS A 293 5.19 -1.16 0.20
CA LYS A 293 6.14 -1.05 1.31
C LYS A 293 7.56 -1.39 0.79
N PRO A 294 8.55 -0.50 0.95
CA PRO A 294 9.91 -0.77 0.50
C PRO A 294 10.45 -2.03 1.19
N LYS A 295 11.12 -2.90 0.43
CA LYS A 295 11.66 -4.17 0.98
C LYS A 295 12.89 -3.95 1.89
N HIS A 296 13.51 -2.77 1.84
CA HIS A 296 14.72 -2.45 2.61
C HIS A 296 14.66 -1.04 3.21
N ALA A 297 15.26 -0.86 4.40
CA ALA A 297 15.46 0.46 5.00
C ALA A 297 16.32 1.33 4.06
N GLY A 298 15.85 2.55 3.77
CA GLY A 298 16.51 3.47 2.82
C GLY A 298 16.14 3.27 1.35
N SER A 299 15.28 2.29 1.02
CA SER A 299 14.63 2.23 -0.30
C SER A 299 13.44 3.18 -0.30
N HIS A 300 13.44 4.17 -1.18
CA HIS A 300 12.30 5.07 -1.39
C HIS A 300 11.61 4.68 -2.69
N ALA A 301 10.38 4.19 -2.55
CA ALA A 301 9.41 3.87 -3.60
C ALA A 301 9.81 2.75 -4.58
N GLY A 302 9.09 1.62 -4.54
CA GLY A 302 9.25 0.56 -5.52
C GLY A 302 7.96 -0.23 -5.72
N GLU A 303 7.18 0.20 -6.72
CA GLU A 303 5.86 -0.29 -7.19
C GLU A 303 4.65 0.33 -6.48
N ILE A 304 3.64 0.77 -7.23
CA ILE A 304 2.32 1.11 -6.67
C ILE A 304 1.59 -0.20 -6.42
N ALA A 305 1.09 -0.40 -5.20
CA ALA A 305 0.28 -1.57 -4.85
C ALA A 305 -1.13 -1.47 -5.45
N PHE A 306 -1.72 -0.29 -5.43
CA PHE A 306 -2.97 0.07 -6.09
C PHE A 306 -3.16 1.59 -6.10
N GLY A 307 -4.01 2.11 -6.98
CA GLY A 307 -4.43 3.50 -6.97
C GLY A 307 -5.85 3.66 -7.47
N ILE A 308 -6.52 4.73 -7.08
CA ILE A 308 -7.91 5.05 -7.40
C ILE A 308 -7.94 6.32 -8.21
N TYR A 309 -8.58 6.25 -9.37
CA TYR A 309 -9.03 7.44 -10.09
C TYR A 309 -10.55 7.51 -10.04
N CYS A 310 -11.09 8.70 -9.75
CA CYS A 310 -12.53 8.96 -9.73
C CYS A 310 -12.84 10.39 -10.20
N LYS A 311 -13.92 10.54 -10.98
CA LYS A 311 -14.48 11.82 -11.44
C LYS A 311 -15.87 12.03 -10.84
N ASP A 312 -15.90 12.50 -9.60
CA ASP A 312 -17.14 12.79 -8.85
C ASP A 312 -16.91 13.99 -7.91
N VAL A 313 -17.72 15.03 -8.04
CA VAL A 313 -17.55 16.33 -7.36
C VAL A 313 -17.78 16.21 -5.84
N ASP A 314 -18.77 15.43 -5.41
CA ASP A 314 -19.07 15.29 -3.99
C ASP A 314 -17.99 14.47 -3.28
N PHE A 315 -17.46 13.45 -3.96
CA PHE A 315 -16.30 12.73 -3.45
C PHE A 315 -15.04 13.57 -3.42
N ALA A 316 -14.74 14.30 -4.49
CA ALA A 316 -13.61 15.22 -4.51
C ALA A 316 -13.68 16.20 -3.33
N ARG A 317 -14.85 16.79 -3.06
CA ARG A 317 -15.08 17.65 -1.90
C ARG A 317 -14.81 16.93 -0.58
N ASN A 318 -15.30 15.71 -0.41
CA ASN A 318 -15.10 14.93 0.82
C ASN A 318 -13.61 14.56 1.03
N ILE A 319 -12.90 14.17 -0.02
CA ILE A 319 -11.47 13.86 0.05
C ILE A 319 -10.64 15.12 0.29
N ILE A 320 -11.02 16.27 -0.28
CA ILE A 320 -10.38 17.56 0.04
C ILE A 320 -10.60 17.93 1.52
N GLN A 321 -11.78 17.65 2.08
CA GLN A 321 -12.03 17.85 3.51
C GLN A 321 -11.14 16.91 4.34
N TRP A 322 -11.08 15.63 3.97
CA TRP A 322 -10.23 14.65 4.63
C TRP A 322 -8.74 15.02 4.55
N TYR A 323 -8.27 15.52 3.40
CA TYR A 323 -6.93 16.08 3.21
C TYR A 323 -6.60 17.13 4.26
N LYS A 324 -7.51 18.08 4.47
CA LYS A 324 -7.29 19.18 5.42
C LYS A 324 -7.30 18.71 6.87
N THR A 325 -8.06 17.66 7.19
CA THR A 325 -8.24 17.20 8.57
C THR A 325 -7.21 16.17 9.00
N PHE A 326 -6.83 15.24 8.11
CA PHE A 326 -6.04 14.05 8.48
C PHE A 326 -4.64 14.04 7.89
N LEU A 327 -4.47 14.54 6.67
CA LEU A 327 -3.16 14.52 6.01
C LEU A 327 -2.30 15.71 6.43
N VAL A 328 -2.90 16.89 6.47
CA VAL A 328 -2.21 18.08 6.97
C VAL A 328 -2.08 17.99 8.48
N ASP A 329 -0.86 18.12 8.98
CA ASP A 329 -0.61 18.29 10.40
C ASP A 329 -1.20 19.63 10.86
N GLY A 330 -2.33 19.55 11.56
CA GLY A 330 -3.07 20.70 12.06
C GLY A 330 -2.29 21.55 13.05
N ARG A 331 -1.20 21.02 13.65
CA ARG A 331 -0.32 21.76 14.58
C ARG A 331 0.40 22.90 13.87
N PHE A 332 0.88 22.64 12.65
CA PHE A 332 1.71 23.58 11.89
C PHE A 332 0.92 24.36 10.84
N GLY A 333 -0.13 23.75 10.27
CA GLY A 333 -0.94 24.40 9.24
C GLY A 333 -0.13 24.81 7.99
N TRP A 334 -0.52 25.92 7.36
CA TRP A 334 0.18 26.45 6.18
C TRP A 334 1.42 27.23 6.61
N ILE A 335 2.59 26.73 6.20
CA ILE A 335 3.89 27.34 6.46
C ILE A 335 4.12 28.48 5.46
N ARG A 336 4.36 29.69 5.97
CA ARG A 336 4.41 30.92 5.15
C ARG A 336 5.80 31.47 4.89
N THR A 337 6.80 31.08 5.67
CA THR A 337 8.17 31.61 5.56
C THR A 337 9.20 30.49 5.69
N GLU A 338 10.41 30.69 5.12
CA GLU A 338 11.52 29.73 5.27
C GLU A 338 11.93 29.57 6.75
N SER A 339 11.82 30.64 7.55
CA SER A 339 12.07 30.59 9.00
C SER A 339 11.09 29.65 9.72
N ALA A 340 9.79 29.80 9.44
CA ALA A 340 8.76 28.91 9.99
C ALA A 340 8.97 27.46 9.51
N LEU A 341 9.36 27.27 8.25
CA LEU A 341 9.71 25.94 7.74
C LEU A 341 10.82 25.29 8.55
N ASN A 342 11.91 26.02 8.81
CA ASN A 342 13.03 25.49 9.59
C ASN A 342 12.64 25.17 11.03
N GLN A 343 11.78 25.99 11.65
CA GLN A 343 11.24 25.69 12.98
C GLN A 343 10.46 24.37 12.98
N VAL A 344 9.53 24.19 12.04
CA VAL A 344 8.75 22.94 11.91
C VAL A 344 9.66 21.73 11.72
N ILE A 345 10.69 21.84 10.87
CA ILE A 345 11.64 20.75 10.64
C ILE A 345 12.41 20.40 11.92
N ASN A 346 12.92 21.40 12.64
CA ASN A 346 13.66 21.18 13.88
C ASN A 346 12.80 20.49 14.95
N GLU A 347 11.55 20.95 15.13
CA GLU A 347 10.62 20.33 16.08
C GLU A 347 10.35 18.86 15.72
N LEU A 348 10.15 18.55 14.43
CA LEU A 348 9.96 17.16 13.96
C LEU A 348 11.21 16.29 14.13
N GLU A 349 12.41 16.85 13.93
CA GLU A 349 13.67 16.14 14.13
C GLU A 349 13.92 15.81 15.61
N GLU A 350 13.56 16.73 16.51
CA GLU A 350 13.62 16.52 17.97
C GLU A 350 12.66 15.40 18.42
N GLU A 351 11.42 15.38 17.91
CA GLU A 351 10.44 14.31 18.18
C GLU A 351 10.99 12.93 17.77
N ILE A 352 11.54 12.81 16.56
CA ILE A 352 12.13 11.56 16.07
C ILE A 352 13.32 11.12 16.92
N PHE A 353 14.11 12.08 17.41
CA PHE A 353 15.22 11.77 18.30
C PHE A 353 14.70 11.19 19.62
N GLN A 354 13.72 11.82 20.27
CA GLN A 354 13.16 11.33 21.53
C GLN A 354 12.53 9.94 21.41
N ASP A 355 11.80 9.66 20.34
CA ASP A 355 11.17 8.35 20.07
C ASP A 355 12.19 7.21 19.85
N LYS A 356 13.42 7.51 19.41
CA LYS A 356 14.47 6.50 19.23
C LYS A 356 15.18 6.09 20.52
N PHE A 357 15.02 6.87 21.60
CA PHE A 357 15.69 6.64 22.88
C PHE A 357 14.70 6.30 24.02
N GLN A 358 13.42 6.08 23.70
CA GLN A 358 12.43 5.38 24.52
C GLN A 358 12.25 3.94 24.01
#